data_AF-A0A1Q5K8Z5-F1
#
_entry.id   AF-A0A1Q5K8Z5-F1
#
_cell.length_a   1.000
_cell.length_b   1.000
_cell.length_c   1.000
_cell.angle_alpha   90.00
_cell.angle_beta   90.00
_cell.angle_gamma   90.00
#
_symmetry.space_group_name_H-M   'P 1'
#
loop_
_entity.id
_entity.type
_entity.pdbx_description
1 polymer ?
#
loop_
_entity_poly.entity_id
_entity_poly.type
_entity_poly.pdbx_seq_one_letter_code
_entity_poly.pdbx_strand_id
1 'polypeptide(L)'
;MSVSLYYTARRANPLTGSESAAVTRIASARQASFPYEDEESLYVYDPRAAEPGTVLDGSTKMPFDPGRLLPVVAHVLDSLTELRRALPDADWRVHMDDLDVEWDEAKGYELPGMRDPDLIAELAAESDR
;
A
#
# COMPACT_ATOMS: atom_id res chain seq x y z
N MET A 1 10.08 6.43 16.90
CA MET A 1 9.71 6.87 15.54
C MET A 1 9.12 5.66 14.85
N SER A 2 8.02 5.84 14.12
CA SER A 2 7.37 4.76 13.38
C SER A 2 7.65 4.97 11.91
N VAL A 3 7.87 3.89 11.18
CA VAL A 3 7.95 3.90 9.71
C VAL A 3 6.53 3.78 9.15
N SER A 4 6.24 4.51 8.09
CA SER A 4 4.95 4.44 7.39
C SER A 4 5.15 4.43 5.88
N LEU A 5 4.22 3.77 5.20
CA LEU A 5 4.13 3.76 3.75
C LEU A 5 3.01 4.73 3.34
N TYR A 6 3.38 5.73 2.56
CA TYR A 6 2.52 6.81 2.10
C TYR A 6 2.25 6.65 0.61
N TYR A 7 1.02 6.95 0.20
CA TYR A 7 0.63 6.84 -1.19
C TYR A 7 -0.39 7.90 -1.57
N THR A 8 -0.16 8.51 -2.72
CA THR A 8 -1.05 9.52 -3.28
C THR A 8 -1.18 9.29 -4.77
N ALA A 9 -2.40 9.40 -5.28
CA ALA A 9 -2.70 9.41 -6.70
C ALA A 9 -3.36 10.75 -7.07
N ARG A 10 -2.80 11.46 -8.06
CA ARG A 10 -3.26 12.77 -8.48
C ARG A 10 -3.65 12.79 -9.95
N ARG A 11 -4.73 13.49 -10.27
CA ARG A 11 -5.13 13.82 -11.65
C ARG A 11 -6.17 14.94 -11.65
N ALA A 12 -6.34 15.58 -12.81
CA ALA A 12 -7.25 16.70 -12.95
C ALA A 12 -8.74 16.30 -12.80
N ASN A 13 -9.10 15.11 -13.27
CA ASN A 13 -10.49 14.65 -13.28
C ASN A 13 -10.79 13.80 -12.04
N PRO A 14 -11.94 14.00 -11.37
CA PRO A 14 -12.38 13.11 -10.29
C PRO A 14 -12.51 11.65 -10.74
N LEU A 15 -12.57 10.73 -9.78
CA LEU A 15 -12.94 9.35 -10.07
C LEU A 15 -14.35 9.29 -10.69
N THR A 16 -14.48 8.54 -11.77
CA THR A 16 -15.77 8.13 -12.31
C THR A 16 -16.44 7.13 -11.38
N GLY A 17 -17.76 6.95 -11.50
CA GLY A 17 -18.48 5.98 -10.67
C GLY A 17 -17.93 4.56 -10.79
N SER A 18 -17.47 4.15 -11.98
CA SER A 18 -16.83 2.85 -12.21
C SER A 18 -15.47 2.72 -11.53
N GLU A 19 -14.67 3.78 -11.56
CA GLU A 19 -13.36 3.79 -10.90
C GLU A 19 -13.52 3.80 -9.38
N SER A 20 -14.43 4.61 -8.83
CA SER A 20 -14.75 4.57 -7.40
C SER A 20 -15.22 3.18 -6.97
N ALA A 21 -16.10 2.54 -7.74
CA ALA A 21 -16.54 1.18 -7.45
C ALA A 21 -15.39 0.15 -7.54
N ALA A 22 -14.42 0.36 -8.45
CA ALA A 22 -13.24 -0.50 -8.55
C ALA A 22 -12.32 -0.33 -7.34
N VAL A 23 -12.02 0.91 -6.94
CA VAL A 23 -11.22 1.23 -5.75
C VAL A 23 -11.85 0.62 -4.50
N THR A 24 -13.16 0.82 -4.28
CA THR A 24 -13.86 0.23 -3.13
C THR A 24 -13.76 -1.29 -3.14
N ARG A 25 -13.97 -1.94 -4.28
CA ARG A 25 -13.88 -3.40 -4.40
C ARG A 25 -12.50 -3.92 -4.06
N ILE A 26 -11.45 -3.30 -4.61
CA ILE A 26 -10.05 -3.68 -4.35
C ILE A 26 -9.74 -3.50 -2.88
N ALA A 27 -10.02 -2.32 -2.30
CA ALA A 27 -9.75 -2.04 -0.90
C ALA A 27 -10.48 -3.02 0.03
N SER A 28 -11.77 -3.30 -0.21
CA SER A 28 -12.52 -4.28 0.57
C SER A 28 -11.98 -5.70 0.44
N ALA A 29 -11.60 -6.13 -0.77
CA ALA A 29 -11.03 -7.46 -0.98
C ALA A 29 -9.68 -7.61 -0.28
N ARG A 30 -8.82 -6.59 -0.37
CA ARG A 30 -7.51 -6.56 0.28
C ARG A 30 -7.63 -6.58 1.79
N GLN A 31 -8.48 -5.72 2.36
CA GLN A 31 -8.80 -5.73 3.78
C GLN A 31 -9.32 -7.08 4.26
N ALA A 32 -10.22 -7.73 3.51
CA ALA A 32 -10.77 -9.04 3.88
C ALA A 32 -9.74 -10.18 3.82
N SER A 33 -8.70 -10.03 2.98
CA SER A 33 -7.61 -11.01 2.85
C SER A 33 -6.43 -10.73 3.78
N PHE A 34 -6.44 -9.63 4.53
CA PHE A 34 -5.34 -9.25 5.41
C PHE A 34 -5.35 -10.14 6.66
N PRO A 35 -4.24 -10.83 6.98
CA PRO A 35 -4.24 -11.88 8.00
C PRO A 35 -4.05 -11.38 9.44
N TYR A 36 -3.77 -10.10 9.63
CA TYR A 36 -3.45 -9.53 10.93
C TYR A 36 -4.59 -8.62 11.41
N GLU A 37 -5.18 -8.94 12.57
CA GLU A 37 -6.29 -8.16 13.13
C GLU A 37 -5.82 -6.88 13.84
N ASP A 38 -4.57 -6.87 14.29
CA ASP A 38 -3.93 -5.82 15.11
C ASP A 38 -2.95 -4.94 14.33
N GLU A 39 -2.71 -5.24 13.05
CA GLU A 39 -1.88 -4.41 12.16
C GLU A 39 -2.74 -3.57 11.21
N GLU A 40 -2.16 -2.50 10.68
CA GLU A 40 -2.80 -1.70 9.65
C GLU A 40 -2.58 -2.34 8.27
N SER A 41 -3.68 -2.53 7.52
CA SER A 41 -3.64 -2.85 6.09
C SER A 41 -3.64 -1.55 5.27
N LEU A 42 -4.12 -1.59 4.03
CA LEU A 42 -4.38 -0.42 3.19
C LEU A 42 -5.38 0.52 3.87
N TYR A 43 -4.93 1.73 4.23
CA TYR A 43 -5.77 2.77 4.82
C TYR A 43 -5.88 4.01 3.92
N VAL A 44 -7.03 4.16 3.26
CA VAL A 44 -7.30 5.30 2.35
C VAL A 44 -8.07 6.37 3.11
N TYR A 45 -7.61 7.62 3.02
CA TYR A 45 -8.25 8.76 3.68
C TYR A 45 -9.61 9.11 3.07
N ASP A 46 -10.44 9.85 3.81
CA ASP A 46 -11.71 10.34 3.29
C ASP A 46 -11.44 11.27 2.08
N PRO A 47 -11.94 10.95 0.88
CA PRO A 47 -11.72 11.77 -0.32
C PRO A 47 -12.28 13.19 -0.18
N ARG A 48 -13.19 13.45 0.77
CA ARG A 48 -13.71 14.80 1.05
C ARG A 48 -12.70 15.70 1.76
N ALA A 49 -11.70 15.12 2.41
CA ALA A 49 -10.61 15.82 3.07
C ALA A 49 -9.38 15.98 2.16
N ALA A 50 -9.42 15.43 0.94
CA ALA A 50 -8.29 15.44 0.03
C ALA A 50 -8.09 16.83 -0.62
N GLU A 51 -6.83 17.18 -0.85
CA GLU A 51 -6.45 18.37 -1.59
C GLU A 51 -6.99 18.33 -3.05
N PRO A 52 -7.27 19.49 -3.67
CA PRO A 52 -7.71 19.55 -5.05
C PRO A 52 -6.76 18.80 -6.01
N GLY A 53 -7.35 17.96 -6.87
CA GLY A 53 -6.62 17.14 -7.83
C GLY A 53 -6.04 15.85 -7.25
N THR A 54 -6.28 15.55 -5.98
CA THR A 54 -5.98 14.25 -5.37
C THR A 54 -7.19 13.33 -5.48
N VAL A 55 -7.01 12.17 -6.11
CA VAL A 55 -8.08 11.18 -6.31
C VAL A 55 -7.98 10.00 -5.35
N LEU A 56 -6.80 9.79 -4.77
CA LEU A 56 -6.57 8.82 -3.70
C LEU A 56 -5.41 9.35 -2.84
N ASP A 57 -5.55 9.22 -1.53
CA ASP A 57 -4.51 9.57 -0.56
C ASP A 57 -4.60 8.62 0.63
N GLY A 58 -3.46 8.31 1.25
CA GLY A 58 -3.45 7.46 2.42
C GLY A 58 -2.06 7.12 2.94
N SER A 59 -2.06 6.43 4.08
CA SER A 59 -0.85 5.94 4.70
C SER A 59 -1.15 4.68 5.50
N THR A 60 -0.21 3.74 5.50
CA THR A 60 -0.24 2.56 6.36
C THR A 60 0.98 2.59 7.27
N LYS A 61 0.76 2.49 8.58
CA LYS A 61 1.85 2.36 9.54
C LYS A 61 2.45 0.96 9.47
N MET A 62 3.78 0.87 9.45
CA MET A 62 4.45 -0.43 9.42
C MET A 62 4.44 -1.11 10.80
N PRO A 63 4.34 -2.46 10.84
CA PRO A 63 4.44 -3.22 12.08
C PRO A 63 5.77 -2.95 12.80
N PHE A 64 5.73 -2.94 14.13
CA PHE A 64 6.96 -3.00 14.93
C PHE A 64 7.51 -4.42 15.06
N ASP A 65 6.64 -5.43 14.88
CA ASP A 65 7.00 -6.85 14.86
C ASP A 65 7.78 -7.17 13.56
N PRO A 66 9.09 -7.49 13.65
CA PRO A 66 9.92 -7.75 12.47
C PRO A 66 9.37 -8.88 11.57
N GLY A 67 8.84 -9.94 12.19
CA GLY A 67 8.23 -11.09 11.51
C GLY A 67 6.98 -10.76 10.70
N ARG A 68 6.33 -9.62 10.98
CA ARG A 68 5.16 -9.14 10.24
C ARG A 68 5.49 -8.06 9.23
N LEU A 69 6.66 -7.41 9.35
CA LEU A 69 7.03 -6.26 8.54
C LEU A 69 6.96 -6.54 7.04
N LEU A 70 7.72 -7.53 6.53
CA LEU A 70 7.75 -7.83 5.10
C LEU A 70 6.41 -8.35 4.56
N PRO A 71 5.69 -9.27 5.25
CA PRO A 71 4.34 -9.65 4.85
C PRO A 71 3.37 -8.47 4.70
N VAL A 72 3.39 -7.52 5.65
CA VAL A 72 2.52 -6.33 5.60
C VAL A 72 2.94 -5.40 4.46
N VAL A 73 4.23 -5.12 4.32
CA VAL A 73 4.78 -4.32 3.20
C VAL A 73 4.34 -4.91 1.85
N ALA A 74 4.54 -6.21 1.64
CA ALA A 74 4.15 -6.88 0.41
C ALA A 74 2.64 -6.77 0.16
N HIS A 75 1.82 -6.97 1.19
CA HIS A 75 0.37 -6.85 1.09
C HIS A 75 -0.09 -5.44 0.67
N VAL A 76 0.48 -4.40 1.30
CA VAL A 76 0.15 -3.01 0.99
C VAL A 76 0.60 -2.66 -0.43
N LEU A 77 1.83 -2.98 -0.82
CA LEU A 77 2.35 -2.70 -2.16
C LEU A 77 1.60 -3.46 -3.27
N ASP A 78 1.12 -4.67 -2.99
CA ASP A 78 0.23 -5.40 -3.90
C ASP A 78 -1.14 -4.73 -4.04
N SER A 79 -1.67 -4.22 -2.93
CA SER A 79 -2.92 -3.46 -2.93
C SER A 79 -2.79 -2.18 -3.77
N LEU A 80 -1.69 -1.44 -3.60
CA LEU A 80 -1.38 -0.24 -4.39
C LEU A 80 -1.15 -0.56 -5.86
N THR A 81 -0.55 -1.72 -6.17
CA THR A 81 -0.38 -2.18 -7.56
C THR A 81 -1.71 -2.40 -8.25
N GLU A 82 -2.67 -3.03 -7.58
CA GLU A 82 -4.03 -3.20 -8.13
C GLU A 82 -4.75 -1.86 -8.29
N LEU A 83 -4.64 -0.97 -7.31
CA LEU A 83 -5.26 0.35 -7.38
C LEU A 83 -4.67 1.20 -8.51
N ARG A 84 -3.35 1.21 -8.70
CA ARG A 84 -2.70 1.91 -9.81
C ARG A 84 -3.12 1.36 -11.16
N ARG A 85 -3.26 0.03 -11.29
CA ARG A 85 -3.78 -0.58 -12.53
C ARG A 85 -5.25 -0.23 -12.79
N ALA A 86 -6.04 0.00 -11.74
CA ALA A 86 -7.42 0.48 -11.87
C ALA A 86 -7.52 1.98 -12.20
N LEU A 87 -6.47 2.76 -11.90
CA LEU A 87 -6.37 4.20 -12.12
C LEU A 87 -5.11 4.54 -12.94
N PRO A 88 -4.98 4.05 -14.18
CA PRO A 88 -3.75 4.16 -14.97
C PRO A 88 -3.43 5.61 -15.37
N ASP A 89 -4.43 6.48 -15.44
CA ASP A 89 -4.28 7.89 -15.84
C ASP A 89 -3.92 8.82 -14.67
N ALA A 90 -3.71 8.29 -13.46
CA ALA A 90 -3.30 9.07 -12.31
C ALA A 90 -1.76 9.10 -12.18
N ASP A 91 -1.23 10.23 -11.73
CA ASP A 91 0.15 10.35 -11.28
C ASP A 91 0.27 9.80 -9.86
N TRP A 92 1.01 8.71 -9.69
CA TRP A 92 1.14 8.01 -8.42
C TRP A 92 2.50 8.27 -7.78
N ARG A 93 2.48 8.58 -6.48
CA ARG A 93 3.66 8.63 -5.63
C ARG A 93 3.47 7.67 -4.47
N VAL A 94 4.46 6.81 -4.26
CA VAL A 94 4.50 5.85 -3.16
C VAL A 94 5.88 5.97 -2.53
N HIS A 95 5.92 6.20 -1.22
CA HIS A 95 7.17 6.31 -0.48
C HIS A 95 7.02 5.70 0.92
N MET A 96 8.11 5.18 1.44
CA MET A 96 8.25 4.72 2.81
C MET A 96 9.18 5.68 3.54
N ASP A 97 8.63 6.58 4.34
CA ASP A 97 9.32 7.76 4.85
C ASP A 97 10.12 8.49 3.75
N ASP A 98 11.45 8.48 3.82
CA ASP A 98 12.32 9.16 2.85
C ASP A 98 12.68 8.29 1.61
N LEU A 99 12.18 7.06 1.53
CA LEU A 99 12.46 6.12 0.44
C LEU A 99 11.31 6.07 -0.57
N ASP A 100 11.53 6.55 -1.79
CA ASP A 100 10.59 6.35 -2.89
C ASP A 100 10.52 4.87 -3.30
N VAL A 101 9.29 4.38 -3.54
CA VAL A 101 9.03 3.04 -4.09
C VAL A 101 8.69 3.20 -5.57
N GLU A 102 9.64 2.84 -6.42
CA GLU A 102 9.49 2.97 -7.87
C GLU A 102 8.45 1.99 -8.42
N TRP A 103 7.81 2.41 -9.52
CA TRP A 103 6.86 1.58 -10.26
C TRP A 103 7.56 0.79 -11.36
N ASP A 104 7.33 -0.51 -11.39
CA ASP A 104 7.65 -1.37 -12.52
C ASP A 104 6.36 -1.76 -13.27
N GLU A 105 6.32 -1.57 -14.58
CA GLU A 105 5.12 -1.87 -15.38
C GLU A 105 4.72 -3.36 -15.35
N ALA A 106 5.70 -4.27 -15.30
CA ALA A 106 5.44 -5.70 -15.31
C ALA A 106 5.06 -6.21 -13.90
N LYS A 107 5.78 -5.75 -12.88
CA LYS A 107 5.69 -6.29 -11.51
C LYS A 107 4.78 -5.48 -10.60
N GLY A 108 4.73 -4.16 -10.79
CA GLY A 108 4.08 -3.21 -9.90
C GLY A 108 5.06 -2.57 -8.92
N TYR A 109 4.57 -2.23 -7.72
CA TYR A 109 5.42 -1.73 -6.64
C TYR A 109 6.13 -2.87 -5.93
N GLU A 110 7.45 -2.74 -5.76
CA GLU A 110 8.27 -3.74 -5.09
C GLU A 110 9.45 -3.09 -4.35
N LEU A 111 9.76 -3.62 -3.18
CA LEU A 111 10.97 -3.32 -2.42
C LEU A 111 11.92 -4.52 -2.46
N PRO A 112 13.24 -4.32 -2.55
CA PRO A 112 14.22 -5.40 -2.52
C PRO A 112 14.03 -6.27 -1.27
N GLY A 113 13.99 -7.59 -1.47
CA GLY A 113 13.90 -8.56 -0.38
C GLY A 113 12.51 -8.72 0.26
N MET A 114 11.49 -7.93 -0.11
CA MET A 114 10.17 -7.98 0.55
C MET A 114 9.43 -9.32 0.38
N ARG A 115 9.90 -10.19 -0.52
CA ARG A 115 9.40 -11.54 -0.78
C ARG A 115 10.47 -12.61 -0.64
N ASP A 116 11.64 -12.25 -0.10
CA ASP A 116 12.72 -13.21 0.09
C ASP A 116 12.34 -14.14 1.27
N PRO A 117 12.17 -15.46 1.02
CA PRO A 117 11.72 -16.39 2.04
C PRO A 117 12.73 -16.55 3.18
N ASP A 118 14.04 -16.42 2.90
CA ASP A 118 15.09 -16.58 3.90
C ASP A 118 15.10 -15.35 4.82
N LEU A 119 14.97 -14.15 4.25
CA LEU A 119 14.87 -12.91 5.02
C LEU A 119 13.58 -12.86 5.87
N ILE A 120 12.45 -13.31 5.33
CA ILE A 120 11.19 -13.40 6.07
C ILE A 120 11.34 -14.34 7.27
N ALA A 121 11.96 -15.51 7.07
CA ALA A 121 12.18 -16.48 8.14
C ALA A 121 13.14 -15.94 9.22
N GLU A 122 14.19 -15.20 8.83
CA GLU A 122 15.12 -14.56 9.75
C GLU A 122 14.40 -13.51 10.62
N LEU A 123 13.62 -12.62 10.01
CA LEU A 123 12.88 -11.59 10.76
C LEU A 123 11.82 -12.19 11.68
N ALA A 124 11.15 -13.26 11.27
CA ALA A 124 10.20 -13.98 12.12
C ALA A 124 10.88 -14.59 13.36
N ALA A 125 12.09 -15.13 13.21
CA ALA A 125 12.85 -15.67 14.34
C ALA A 125 13.29 -14.59 15.35
N GLU A 126 13.48 -13.34 14.91
CA GLU A 126 13.80 -12.21 15.80
C GLU A 126 12.59 -11.76 16.63
N SER A 127 11.36 -11.95 16.15
CA SER A 127 10.13 -11.64 16.90
C SER A 127 9.88 -12.58 18.08
N ASP A 128 10.40 -13.81 18.01
CA ASP A 128 10.26 -14.84 19.04
C ASP A 128 11.32 -14.73 20.17
N ARG A 129 12.24 -13.76 20.09
CA ARG A 129 13.35 -13.56 21.04
C ARG A 129 13.01 -12.54 22.13
#